data_AF-A0A497A2E1-F1
#
_entry.id   AF-A0A497A2E1-F1
#
_cell.length_a   1.000
_cell.length_b   1.000
_cell.length_c   1.000
_cell.angle_alpha   90.00
_cell.angle_beta   90.00
_cell.angle_gamma   90.00
#
_symmetry.space_group_name_H-M   'P 1'
#
loop_
_entity.id
_entity.type
_entity.pdbx_description
1 polymer ?
#
loop_
_entity_poly.entity_id
_entity_poly.type
_entity_poly.pdbx_seq_one_letter_code
_entity_poly.pdbx_strand_id
1 'polypeptide(L)'
;MEEIGKGTPLGHILGQGAATTGKVFGVVRVPGVKGQNMPAYEPRAIKGIGMTYAISTMGADHTSGYTIAPEILACGGDVDQFDVDKAELVRNFQYATAFIDSTGHCLFIAFAILDIPEGFEGLVEECNGVLGTEWTMDDVGRIGKEILAKERAFNAAAGFTKADDRLPEFMKYEKLPPHDVVWDVPDETLDAVFEE
;
A
#
# COMPACT_ATOMS: atom_id res chain seq x y z
N MET A 1 -20.16 -11.82 -13.69
CA MET A 1 -20.92 -10.57 -13.50
C MET A 1 -22.43 -10.81 -13.55
N GLU A 2 -22.97 -11.43 -14.61
CA GLU A 2 -24.42 -11.68 -14.68
C GLU A 2 -24.98 -12.48 -13.50
N GLU A 3 -24.32 -13.58 -13.10
CA GLU A 3 -24.75 -14.40 -11.95
C GLU A 3 -24.80 -13.61 -10.65
N ILE A 4 -23.80 -12.74 -10.42
CA ILE A 4 -23.75 -11.82 -9.27
C ILE A 4 -24.96 -10.88 -9.32
N GLY A 5 -25.22 -10.24 -10.47
CA GLY A 5 -26.36 -9.34 -10.64
C GLY A 5 -27.72 -10.02 -10.51
N LYS A 6 -27.82 -11.30 -10.88
CA LYS A 6 -29.04 -12.11 -10.73
C LYS A 6 -29.23 -12.67 -9.31
N GLY A 7 -28.22 -12.61 -8.44
CA GLY A 7 -28.29 -13.16 -7.09
C GLY A 7 -28.45 -14.69 -7.06
N THR A 8 -27.87 -15.40 -8.05
CA THR A 8 -27.88 -16.87 -8.01
C THR A 8 -27.00 -17.39 -6.87
N PRO A 9 -27.11 -18.66 -6.45
CA PRO A 9 -26.21 -19.22 -5.43
C PRO A 9 -24.72 -19.03 -5.77
N LEU A 10 -24.36 -19.19 -7.04
CA LEU A 10 -23.00 -18.90 -7.53
C LEU A 10 -22.70 -17.40 -7.47
N GLY A 11 -23.64 -16.55 -7.88
CA GLY A 11 -23.54 -15.10 -7.78
C GLY A 11 -23.29 -14.60 -6.37
N HIS A 12 -23.95 -15.19 -5.36
CA HIS A 12 -23.72 -14.87 -3.96
C HIS A 12 -22.31 -15.23 -3.50
N ILE A 13 -21.72 -16.34 -3.96
CA ILE A 13 -20.34 -16.71 -3.63
C ILE A 13 -19.37 -15.72 -4.28
N LEU A 14 -19.49 -15.52 -5.60
CA LEU A 14 -18.57 -14.66 -6.37
C LEU A 14 -18.67 -13.19 -5.97
N GLY A 15 -19.86 -12.73 -5.56
CA GLY A 15 -20.12 -11.36 -5.13
C GLY A 15 -19.48 -11.00 -3.77
N GLN A 16 -18.97 -11.97 -3.00
CA GLN A 16 -18.28 -11.74 -1.73
C GLN A 16 -16.76 -11.53 -1.91
N GLY A 17 -16.29 -11.34 -3.15
CA GLY A 17 -14.87 -11.11 -3.47
C GLY A 17 -14.04 -12.39 -3.55
N ALA A 18 -12.80 -12.25 -4.03
CA ALA A 18 -11.95 -13.41 -4.33
C ALA A 18 -11.45 -14.12 -3.07
N ALA A 19 -11.21 -13.39 -1.97
CA ALA A 19 -10.82 -13.98 -0.68
C ALA A 19 -11.89 -14.96 -0.16
N THR A 20 -13.16 -14.56 -0.17
CA THR A 20 -14.27 -15.43 0.24
C THR A 20 -14.49 -16.57 -0.76
N THR A 21 -14.49 -16.26 -2.05
CA THR A 21 -14.64 -17.26 -3.13
C THR A 21 -13.57 -18.35 -3.02
N GLY A 22 -12.32 -17.99 -2.80
CA GLY A 22 -11.23 -18.96 -2.66
C GLY A 22 -11.40 -19.87 -1.46
N LYS A 23 -11.81 -19.32 -0.30
CA LYS A 23 -12.14 -20.13 0.89
C LYS A 23 -13.26 -21.13 0.62
N VAL A 24 -14.33 -20.70 -0.05
CA VAL A 24 -15.49 -21.57 -0.36
C VAL A 24 -15.11 -22.72 -1.29
N PHE A 25 -14.24 -22.46 -2.27
CA PHE A 25 -13.81 -23.47 -3.25
C PHE A 25 -12.51 -24.20 -2.90
N GLY A 26 -11.90 -23.93 -1.74
CA GLY A 26 -10.62 -24.53 -1.34
C GLY A 26 -9.42 -24.08 -2.17
N VAL A 27 -9.48 -22.90 -2.77
CA VAL A 27 -8.37 -22.30 -3.54
C VAL A 27 -7.45 -21.54 -2.59
N VAL A 28 -6.20 -22.00 -2.50
CA VAL A 28 -5.16 -21.41 -1.63
C VAL A 28 -4.37 -20.28 -2.32
N ARG A 29 -4.44 -20.19 -3.66
CA ARG A 29 -3.74 -19.19 -4.47
C ARG A 29 -4.63 -17.97 -4.73
N VAL A 30 -4.96 -17.23 -3.67
CA VAL A 30 -5.70 -15.97 -3.79
C VAL A 30 -4.75 -14.81 -3.50
N PRO A 31 -4.45 -13.94 -4.49
CA PRO A 31 -3.56 -12.81 -4.30
C PRO A 31 -4.33 -11.66 -3.62
N GLY A 32 -4.25 -11.59 -2.30
CA GLY A 32 -4.89 -10.52 -1.52
C GLY A 32 -4.36 -10.45 -0.09
N VAL A 33 -4.55 -9.28 0.54
CA VAL A 33 -4.17 -9.00 1.92
C VAL A 33 -5.35 -8.31 2.61
N LYS A 34 -5.66 -8.71 3.85
CA LYS A 34 -6.83 -8.23 4.62
C LYS A 34 -8.17 -8.35 3.88
N GLY A 35 -8.28 -9.33 2.97
CA GLY A 35 -9.48 -9.55 2.15
C GLY A 35 -9.59 -8.69 0.89
N GLN A 36 -8.67 -7.73 0.69
CA GLN A 36 -8.58 -6.91 -0.51
C GLN A 36 -7.66 -7.57 -1.54
N ASN A 37 -8.08 -7.60 -2.80
CA ASN A 37 -7.31 -8.22 -3.88
C ASN A 37 -6.11 -7.35 -4.26
N MET A 38 -4.99 -7.98 -4.62
CA MET A 38 -3.80 -7.26 -5.05
C MET A 38 -4.02 -6.51 -6.38
N PRO A 39 -3.52 -5.26 -6.49
CA PRO A 39 -3.45 -4.51 -7.73
C PRO A 39 -2.44 -5.09 -8.74
N ALA A 40 -2.27 -4.40 -9.87
CA ALA A 40 -1.53 -4.88 -11.05
C ALA A 40 0.01 -4.86 -10.94
N TYR A 41 0.58 -4.95 -9.73
CA TYR A 41 2.03 -5.04 -9.50
C TYR A 41 2.37 -6.30 -8.71
N GLU A 42 3.36 -7.07 -9.15
CA GLU A 42 3.71 -8.34 -8.51
C GLU A 42 4.68 -8.13 -7.33
N PRO A 43 4.24 -8.37 -6.08
CA PRO A 43 5.04 -8.04 -4.91
C PRO A 43 6.29 -8.91 -4.73
N ARG A 44 6.39 -10.07 -5.40
CA ARG A 44 7.62 -10.88 -5.37
C ARG A 44 8.76 -10.20 -6.12
N ALA A 45 8.45 -9.44 -7.17
CA ALA A 45 9.45 -8.72 -7.96
C ALA A 45 9.68 -7.28 -7.46
N ILE A 46 8.66 -6.66 -6.86
CA ILE A 46 8.72 -5.26 -6.44
C ILE A 46 8.45 -5.20 -4.94
N LYS A 47 9.51 -5.15 -4.14
CA LYS A 47 9.42 -5.37 -2.69
C LYS A 47 8.72 -4.23 -1.98
N GLY A 48 9.01 -2.98 -2.32
CA GLY A 48 8.42 -1.82 -1.64
C GLY A 48 6.90 -1.81 -1.79
N ILE A 49 6.38 -1.99 -3.01
CA ILE A 49 4.93 -2.00 -3.20
C ILE A 49 4.27 -3.22 -2.54
N GLY A 50 5.00 -4.35 -2.49
CA GLY A 50 4.56 -5.53 -1.75
C GLY A 50 4.48 -5.30 -0.25
N MET A 51 5.43 -4.55 0.33
CA MET A 51 5.36 -4.13 1.72
C MET A 51 4.16 -3.22 1.96
N THR A 52 3.90 -2.26 1.06
CA THR A 52 2.67 -1.44 1.09
C THR A 52 1.42 -2.31 1.09
N TYR A 53 1.32 -3.31 0.21
CA TYR A 53 0.17 -4.23 0.20
C TYR A 53 0.00 -5.00 1.51
N ALA A 54 1.10 -5.43 2.11
CA ALA A 54 1.08 -6.17 3.37
C ALA A 54 0.50 -5.29 4.49
N ILE A 55 1.04 -4.07 4.66
CA ILE A 55 0.82 -3.28 5.87
C ILE A 55 -0.26 -2.20 5.75
N SER A 56 -0.73 -1.89 4.54
CA SER A 56 -1.75 -0.86 4.32
C SER A 56 -3.00 -1.12 5.16
N THR A 57 -3.56 -0.05 5.71
CA THR A 57 -4.73 -0.08 6.59
C THR A 57 -6.00 -0.52 5.86
N MET A 58 -6.02 -0.43 4.53
CA MET A 58 -7.17 -0.77 3.68
C MET A 58 -7.08 -2.17 3.03
N GLY A 59 -6.01 -2.92 3.31
CA GLY A 59 -5.65 -4.14 2.59
C GLY A 59 -4.75 -3.86 1.38
N ALA A 60 -4.59 -4.84 0.49
CA ALA A 60 -3.68 -4.70 -0.65
C ALA A 60 -4.07 -3.54 -1.58
N ASP A 61 -3.45 -2.37 -1.40
CA ASP A 61 -3.68 -1.18 -2.20
C ASP A 61 -2.35 -0.47 -2.53
N HIS A 62 -2.14 -0.18 -3.81
CA HIS A 62 -0.94 0.46 -4.33
C HIS A 62 -0.95 1.97 -4.09
N THR A 63 -2.13 2.59 -3.99
CA THR A 63 -2.23 4.04 -3.85
C THR A 63 -1.86 4.50 -2.45
N SER A 64 -1.98 3.63 -1.43
CA SER A 64 -1.67 3.92 -0.02
C SER A 64 -0.18 4.18 0.28
N GLY A 65 0.69 4.09 -0.72
CA GLY A 65 2.13 4.33 -0.63
C GLY A 65 2.80 3.84 -1.91
N TYR A 66 2.71 4.65 -2.98
CA TYR A 66 3.00 4.23 -4.35
C TYR A 66 4.50 4.18 -4.67
N THR A 67 5.22 3.24 -4.06
CA THR A 67 6.68 3.05 -4.25
C THR A 67 7.06 2.60 -5.66
N ILE A 68 6.09 2.29 -6.52
CA ILE A 68 6.31 2.12 -7.97
C ILE A 68 6.99 3.35 -8.58
N ALA A 69 6.72 4.55 -8.05
CA ALA A 69 7.35 5.79 -8.50
C ALA A 69 8.89 5.68 -8.51
N PRO A 70 9.57 5.40 -7.37
CA PRO A 70 11.03 5.22 -7.39
C PRO A 70 11.49 3.82 -7.81
N GLU A 71 10.69 2.75 -7.62
CA GLU A 71 11.15 1.38 -7.89
C GLU A 71 11.12 0.98 -9.38
N ILE A 72 10.28 1.63 -10.19
CA ILE A 72 10.08 1.30 -11.61
C ILE A 72 10.17 2.53 -12.51
N LEU A 73 9.58 3.65 -12.08
CA LEU A 73 9.40 4.83 -12.94
C LEU A 73 10.57 5.82 -12.81
N ALA A 74 11.48 5.59 -11.87
CA ALA A 74 12.58 6.48 -11.52
C ALA A 74 12.13 7.93 -11.17
N CYS A 75 10.96 8.06 -10.55
CA CYS A 75 10.37 9.31 -10.10
C CYS A 75 10.66 9.53 -8.61
N GLY A 76 11.25 10.67 -8.26
CA GLY A 76 11.75 10.96 -6.91
C GLY A 76 12.99 10.14 -6.52
N GLY A 77 13.66 9.51 -7.49
CA GLY A 77 14.84 8.65 -7.29
C GLY A 77 14.73 7.33 -8.05
N ASP A 78 15.81 6.55 -8.05
CA ASP A 78 15.91 5.23 -8.70
C ASP A 78 16.30 4.20 -7.62
N VAL A 79 15.36 3.32 -7.28
CA VAL A 79 15.50 2.33 -6.21
C VAL A 79 15.41 0.92 -6.80
N ASP A 80 16.34 0.04 -6.44
CA ASP A 80 16.29 -1.35 -6.90
C ASP A 80 15.03 -2.04 -6.36
N GLN A 81 14.10 -2.39 -7.25
CA GLN A 81 12.85 -3.08 -6.94
C GLN A 81 13.02 -4.41 -6.17
N PHE A 82 14.16 -5.07 -6.27
CA PHE A 82 14.41 -6.37 -5.61
C PHE A 82 14.92 -6.24 -4.17
N ASP A 83 15.41 -5.07 -3.75
CA ASP A 83 15.90 -4.86 -2.40
C ASP A 83 14.77 -4.98 -1.38
N VAL A 84 15.04 -5.70 -0.29
CA VAL A 84 14.09 -6.01 0.79
C VAL A 84 14.14 -5.01 1.93
N ASP A 85 15.22 -4.24 2.06
CA ASP A 85 15.41 -3.28 3.17
C ASP A 85 14.79 -1.91 2.84
N LYS A 86 13.46 -1.86 2.79
CA LYS A 86 12.69 -0.68 2.35
C LYS A 86 11.71 -0.14 3.38
N ALA A 87 11.89 -0.48 4.67
CA ALA A 87 10.94 -0.10 5.70
C ALA A 87 10.76 1.43 5.80
N GLU A 88 11.86 2.19 5.76
CA GLU A 88 11.82 3.66 5.79
C GLU A 88 11.19 4.25 4.53
N LEU A 89 11.56 3.74 3.34
CA LEU A 89 10.97 4.19 2.08
C LEU A 89 9.45 4.02 2.10
N VAL A 90 8.97 2.82 2.46
CA VAL A 90 7.54 2.51 2.51
C VAL A 90 6.84 3.39 3.53
N ARG A 91 7.41 3.56 4.74
CA ARG A 91 6.87 4.46 5.79
C ARG A 91 6.65 5.87 5.25
N ASN A 92 7.70 6.44 4.64
CA ASN A 92 7.67 7.82 4.16
C ASN A 92 6.64 8.00 3.02
N PHE A 93 6.54 7.03 2.11
CA PHE A 93 5.52 7.04 1.06
C PHE A 93 4.10 6.96 1.65
N GLN A 94 3.84 6.11 2.66
CA GLN A 94 2.51 6.07 3.27
C GLN A 94 2.16 7.37 4.02
N TYR A 95 3.13 7.97 4.73
CA TYR A 95 2.90 9.25 5.40
C TYR A 95 2.62 10.38 4.40
N ALA A 96 3.43 10.49 3.34
CA ALA A 96 3.21 11.48 2.30
C ALA A 96 1.87 11.28 1.58
N THR A 97 1.52 10.04 1.23
CA THR A 97 0.22 9.72 0.63
C THR A 97 -0.94 10.08 1.56
N ALA A 98 -0.88 9.70 2.84
CA ALA A 98 -1.94 10.00 3.79
C ALA A 98 -2.16 11.52 3.94
N PHE A 99 -1.07 12.30 3.92
CA PHE A 99 -1.17 13.76 3.85
C PHE A 99 -1.84 14.22 2.55
N ILE A 100 -1.35 13.79 1.38
CA ILE A 100 -1.91 14.17 0.07
C ILE A 100 -3.40 13.86 -0.01
N ASP A 101 -3.82 12.64 0.36
CA ASP A 101 -5.23 12.23 0.36
C ASP A 101 -6.09 13.12 1.28
N SER A 102 -5.54 13.53 2.44
CA SER A 102 -6.25 14.42 3.37
C SER A 102 -6.43 15.85 2.85
N THR A 103 -5.60 16.29 1.91
CA THR A 103 -5.74 17.61 1.26
C THR A 103 -6.77 17.62 0.12
N GLY A 104 -7.26 16.44 -0.30
CA GLY A 104 -8.20 16.28 -1.41
C GLY A 104 -7.56 16.28 -2.79
N HIS A 105 -6.23 16.29 -2.87
CA HIS A 105 -5.50 16.19 -4.12
C HIS A 105 -5.54 14.79 -4.72
N CYS A 106 -5.48 14.72 -6.05
CA CYS A 106 -5.24 13.45 -6.74
C CYS A 106 -3.80 13.01 -6.50
N LEU A 107 -3.57 11.75 -6.09
CA LEU A 107 -2.24 11.18 -5.87
C LEU A 107 -1.28 11.38 -7.05
N PHE A 108 -1.78 11.54 -8.28
CA PHE A 108 -0.92 11.75 -9.46
C PHE A 108 -0.10 13.04 -9.42
N ILE A 109 -0.41 14.00 -8.53
CA ILE A 109 0.51 15.12 -8.29
C ILE A 109 1.88 14.64 -7.81
N ALA A 110 1.96 13.46 -7.16
CA ALA A 110 3.20 12.84 -6.70
C ALA A 110 4.27 12.77 -7.79
N PHE A 111 3.88 12.48 -9.04
CA PHE A 111 4.84 12.42 -10.15
C PHE A 111 5.50 13.76 -10.46
N ALA A 112 4.79 14.87 -10.24
CA ALA A 112 5.35 16.19 -10.45
C ALA A 112 6.13 16.65 -9.20
N ILE A 113 5.53 16.52 -8.02
CA ILE A 113 6.10 17.09 -6.79
C ILE A 113 7.33 16.33 -6.28
N LEU A 114 7.54 15.08 -6.70
CA LEU A 114 8.74 14.30 -6.37
C LEU A 114 9.92 14.60 -7.31
N ASP A 115 9.68 15.04 -8.54
CA ASP A 115 10.73 15.31 -9.54
C ASP A 115 11.07 16.81 -9.67
N ILE A 116 10.17 17.69 -9.23
CA ILE A 116 10.41 19.13 -9.20
C ILE A 116 10.91 19.50 -7.79
N PRO A 117 12.13 20.06 -7.65
CA PRO A 117 12.71 20.34 -6.33
C PRO A 117 11.80 21.12 -5.39
N GLU A 118 11.13 22.16 -5.90
CA GLU A 118 10.22 23.00 -5.12
C GLU A 118 8.75 22.52 -5.15
N GLY A 119 8.49 21.37 -5.79
CA GLY A 119 7.14 20.92 -6.09
C GLY A 119 6.34 20.54 -4.85
N PHE A 120 6.95 19.82 -3.92
CA PHE A 120 6.27 19.42 -2.67
C PHE A 120 6.04 20.64 -1.76
N GLU A 121 7.01 21.54 -1.67
CA GLU A 121 6.86 22.79 -0.92
C GLU A 121 5.71 23.63 -1.49
N GLY A 122 5.59 23.70 -2.82
CA GLY A 122 4.47 24.36 -3.49
C GLY A 122 3.10 23.78 -3.12
N LEU A 123 2.97 22.45 -2.98
CA LEU A 123 1.74 21.82 -2.50
C LEU A 123 1.39 22.27 -1.07
N VAL A 124 2.39 22.33 -0.18
CA VAL A 124 2.18 22.75 1.22
C VAL A 124 1.82 24.23 1.29
N GLU A 125 2.50 25.09 0.53
CA GLU A 125 2.20 26.52 0.44
C GLU A 125 0.78 26.78 -0.11
N GLU A 126 0.37 26.02 -1.13
CA GLU A 126 -0.99 26.07 -1.67
C GLU A 126 -2.02 25.72 -0.58
N CYS A 127 -1.83 24.59 0.11
CA CYS A 127 -2.70 24.17 1.21
C CYS A 127 -2.78 25.23 2.30
N ASN A 128 -1.65 25.82 2.69
CA ASN A 128 -1.59 26.92 3.65
C ASN A 128 -2.38 28.15 3.17
N GLY A 129 -2.25 28.52 1.90
CA GLY A 129 -2.99 29.63 1.32
C GLY A 129 -4.50 29.44 1.34
N VAL A 130 -4.99 28.20 1.14
CA VAL A 130 -6.42 27.86 1.14
C VAL A 130 -6.97 27.71 2.56
N LEU A 131 -6.23 27.04 3.45
CA LEU A 131 -6.70 26.64 4.78
C LEU A 131 -6.36 27.67 5.87
N GLY A 132 -5.47 28.63 5.59
CA GLY A 132 -4.96 29.58 6.58
C GLY A 132 -4.05 28.93 7.62
N THR A 133 -3.40 27.82 7.28
CA THR A 133 -2.44 27.11 8.13
C THR A 133 -1.01 27.61 7.91
N GLU A 134 -0.10 27.18 8.79
CA GLU A 134 1.34 27.48 8.70
C GLU A 134 2.16 26.18 8.67
N TRP A 135 1.69 25.19 7.92
CA TRP A 135 2.37 23.90 7.78
C TRP A 135 3.71 24.06 7.08
N THR A 136 4.66 23.23 7.50
CA THR A 136 5.98 23.06 6.91
C THR A 136 6.14 21.65 6.36
N MET A 137 7.27 21.35 5.72
CA MET A 137 7.55 19.98 5.25
C MET A 137 7.60 18.95 6.38
N ASP A 138 8.00 19.34 7.59
CA ASP A 138 7.98 18.45 8.76
C ASP A 138 6.55 18.05 9.15
N ASP A 139 5.57 18.92 8.88
CA ASP A 139 4.17 18.66 9.18
C ASP A 139 3.56 17.60 8.25
N VAL A 140 4.07 17.43 7.02
CA VAL A 140 3.62 16.39 6.09
C VAL A 140 3.79 15.01 6.74
N GLY A 141 5.00 14.70 7.19
CA GLY A 141 5.30 13.42 7.85
C GLY A 141 4.54 13.24 9.16
N ARG A 142 4.46 14.31 9.97
CA ARG A 142 3.72 14.30 11.24
C ARG A 142 2.23 14.03 11.05
N ILE A 143 1.57 14.75 10.15
CA ILE A 143 0.14 14.61 9.86
C ILE A 143 -0.15 13.24 9.25
N GLY A 144 0.64 12.80 8.27
CA GLY A 144 0.51 11.47 7.68
C GLY A 144 0.62 10.35 8.72
N LYS A 145 1.60 10.45 9.62
CA LYS A 145 1.77 9.53 10.75
C LYS A 145 0.57 9.53 11.70
N GLU A 146 0.04 10.71 12.06
CA GLU A 146 -1.15 10.83 12.90
C GLU A 146 -2.39 10.19 12.26
N ILE A 147 -2.57 10.34 10.94
CA ILE A 147 -3.67 9.72 10.19
C ILE A 147 -3.54 8.21 10.23
N LEU A 148 -2.38 7.66 9.82
CA LEU A 148 -2.17 6.21 9.81
C LEU A 148 -2.23 5.61 11.22
N ALA A 149 -1.81 6.34 12.26
CA ALA A 149 -1.96 5.88 13.64
C ALA A 149 -3.45 5.68 14.02
N LYS A 150 -4.34 6.59 13.59
CA LYS A 150 -5.79 6.46 13.82
C LYS A 150 -6.39 5.29 13.05
N GLU A 151 -6.02 5.13 11.77
CA GLU A 151 -6.48 4.02 10.94
C GLU A 151 -6.01 2.66 11.48
N ARG A 152 -4.75 2.56 11.90
CA ARG A 152 -4.20 1.34 12.52
C ARG A 152 -4.86 1.06 13.87
N ALA A 153 -5.16 2.08 14.68
CA ALA A 153 -5.91 1.91 15.91
C ALA A 153 -7.33 1.39 15.65
N PHE A 154 -7.99 1.87 14.59
CA PHE A 154 -9.28 1.33 14.14
C PHE A 154 -9.16 -0.15 13.76
N ASN A 155 -8.17 -0.53 12.95
CA ASN A 155 -7.95 -1.92 12.56
C ASN A 155 -7.64 -2.82 13.77
N ALA A 156 -6.80 -2.36 14.70
CA ALA A 156 -6.50 -3.09 15.93
C ALA A 156 -7.78 -3.30 16.77
N ALA A 157 -8.64 -2.28 16.88
CA ALA A 157 -9.94 -2.40 17.54
C ALA A 157 -10.90 -3.36 16.82
N ALA A 158 -10.76 -3.51 15.50
CA ALA A 158 -11.48 -4.52 14.70
C ALA A 158 -10.87 -5.93 14.78
N GLY A 159 -9.74 -6.10 15.48
CA GLY A 159 -9.08 -7.38 15.73
C GLY A 159 -7.92 -7.71 14.80
N PHE A 160 -7.46 -6.78 13.97
CA PHE A 160 -6.28 -6.98 13.13
C PHE A 160 -5.02 -7.01 13.98
N THR A 161 -4.09 -7.88 13.59
CA THR A 161 -2.78 -8.05 14.20
C THR A 161 -1.69 -8.03 13.13
N LYS A 162 -0.42 -8.10 13.55
CA LYS A 162 0.71 -8.25 12.63
C LYS A 162 0.57 -9.48 11.71
N ALA A 163 -0.17 -10.52 12.13
CA ALA A 163 -0.41 -11.68 11.29
C ALA A 163 -1.25 -11.35 10.03
N ASP A 164 -2.06 -10.30 10.07
CA ASP A 164 -2.84 -9.81 8.94
C ASP A 164 -2.02 -8.92 7.99
N ASP A 165 -0.83 -8.49 8.43
CA ASP A 165 0.13 -7.69 7.67
C ASP A 165 1.13 -8.58 6.92
N ARG A 166 0.64 -9.66 6.29
CA ARG A 166 1.46 -10.68 5.62
C ARG A 166 0.94 -10.97 4.21
N LEU A 167 1.87 -11.23 3.28
CA LEU A 167 1.51 -11.68 1.94
C LEU A 167 1.06 -13.15 1.92
N PRO A 168 0.26 -13.55 0.90
CA PRO A 168 -0.14 -14.94 0.72
C PRO A 168 1.04 -15.92 0.71
N GLU A 169 0.89 -17.04 1.43
CA GLU A 169 1.97 -18.00 1.67
C GLU A 169 2.62 -18.53 0.39
N PHE A 170 1.82 -18.76 -0.67
CA PHE A 170 2.33 -19.26 -1.94
C PHE A 170 3.39 -18.34 -2.56
N MET A 171 3.35 -17.04 -2.28
CA MET A 171 4.34 -16.10 -2.77
C MET A 171 5.71 -16.30 -2.12
N LYS A 172 5.79 -16.91 -0.93
CA LYS A 172 7.05 -17.19 -0.21
C LYS A 172 7.85 -18.35 -0.82
N TYR A 173 7.21 -19.24 -1.58
CA TYR A 173 7.87 -20.42 -2.13
C TYR A 173 7.68 -20.64 -3.64
N GLU A 174 6.65 -20.06 -4.27
CA GLU A 174 6.45 -20.15 -5.73
C GLU A 174 7.23 -19.04 -6.45
N LYS A 175 8.27 -19.44 -7.17
CA LYS A 175 9.07 -18.56 -8.03
C LYS A 175 8.22 -17.87 -9.08
N LEU A 176 8.50 -16.59 -9.32
CA LEU A 176 7.86 -15.77 -10.34
C LEU A 176 8.75 -15.65 -11.60
N PRO A 177 8.43 -16.32 -12.71
CA PRO A 177 9.12 -16.08 -13.99
C PRO A 177 8.88 -14.65 -14.49
N PRO A 178 9.84 -14.05 -15.24
CA PRO A 178 11.11 -14.63 -15.67
C PRO A 178 12.26 -14.43 -14.66
N HIS A 179 12.06 -13.66 -13.59
CA HIS A 179 13.10 -13.32 -12.63
C HIS A 179 13.37 -14.43 -11.59
N ASP A 180 12.45 -15.39 -11.48
CA ASP A 180 12.50 -16.55 -10.57
C ASP A 180 12.68 -16.18 -9.09
N VAL A 181 12.16 -15.01 -8.71
CA VAL A 181 12.14 -14.46 -7.35
C VAL A 181 10.88 -14.88 -6.57
N VAL A 182 10.97 -14.85 -5.24
CA VAL A 182 9.88 -15.12 -4.28
C VAL A 182 9.69 -13.94 -3.34
N TRP A 183 8.67 -13.96 -2.49
CA TRP A 183 8.53 -13.01 -1.39
C TRP A 183 9.45 -13.42 -0.25
N ASP A 184 10.53 -12.66 -0.08
CA ASP A 184 11.63 -12.90 0.86
C ASP A 184 11.88 -11.70 1.79
N VAL A 185 10.99 -10.71 1.81
CA VAL A 185 11.03 -9.63 2.81
C VAL A 185 10.78 -10.24 4.20
N PRO A 186 11.71 -10.05 5.17
CA PRO A 186 11.53 -10.54 6.52
C PRO A 186 10.29 -9.96 7.21
N ASP A 187 9.65 -10.76 8.05
CA ASP A 187 8.50 -10.31 8.84
C ASP A 187 8.90 -9.16 9.79
N GLU A 188 10.14 -9.16 10.28
CA GLU A 188 10.72 -8.09 11.12
C GLU A 188 10.85 -6.77 10.35
N THR A 189 11.19 -6.82 9.06
CA THR A 189 11.27 -5.63 8.20
C THR A 189 9.89 -5.01 7.98
N LEU A 190 8.85 -5.83 7.83
CA LEU A 190 7.46 -5.37 7.76
C LEU A 190 7.00 -4.76 9.09
N ASP A 191 7.29 -5.44 10.19
CA ASP A 191 6.89 -4.99 11.52
C ASP A 191 7.55 -3.66 11.91
N ALA A 192 8.80 -3.45 11.49
CA ALA A 192 9.54 -2.23 11.75
C ALA A 192 8.97 -0.99 11.06
N VAL A 193 8.12 -1.12 10.03
CA VAL A 193 7.65 0.03 9.22
C VAL A 193 6.92 1.07 10.07
N PHE A 194 6.23 0.69 11.14
CA PHE A 194 5.54 1.63 12.02
C PHE A 194 5.99 1.53 13.49
N GLU A 195 7.08 0.82 13.76
CA GLU A 195 7.70 0.79 15.08
C GLU A 195 8.67 1.97 15.24
N GLU A 196 8.68 2.56 16.45
CA GLU A 196 9.62 3.60 16.89
C GLU A 196 10.74 3.00 17.73
#